data_AF-A0A2E5E403-F1
#
_entry.id   AF-A0A2E5E403-F1
#
_cell.length_a   1.000
_cell.length_b   1.000
_cell.length_c   1.000
_cell.angle_alpha   90.00
_cell.angle_beta   90.00
_cell.angle_gamma   90.00
#
_symmetry.space_group_name_H-M   'P 1'
#
loop_
_entity.id
_entity.type
_entity.pdbx_description
1 polymer ?
#
loop_
_entity_poly.entity_id
_entity_poly.type
_entity_poly.pdbx_seq_one_letter_code
_entity_poly.pdbx_strand_id
1 'polypeptide(L)'
;MMRMRTFEGIGTCLACTALSLTATADTTVTLMDQIGAQDGANVTASNSYTNQLFEAGFAVYDVAAIDDFDNSDGATIKQVEVVITGWNGYSGVDGIQGVQVNFYDHYSDVAETGLQGYVSQNLMGVPTTDTYWGGAGHLIVASSEAGWELHDGTQYVSMIPFNEYGNNGQVAVLGSNLGNGVAWQANPGFGFGNGPYWQLEANLAYRITGTDEPDDIDCPDTNGDGRVDVNDMLAVLESWGDCPAEGSCDGDVNRDGVVNVNDTLMVIGRWGNCQ
;
A
#
# COMPACT_ATOMS: atom_id res chain seq x y z
N MET A 1 66.50 6.67 36.69
CA MET A 1 66.63 7.47 35.45
C MET A 1 65.21 7.77 34.99
N MET A 2 64.79 9.05 34.99
CA MET A 2 63.71 9.69 34.18
C MET A 2 62.42 8.86 33.91
N ARG A 3 61.18 9.30 34.17
CA ARG A 3 60.58 10.63 34.24
C ARG A 3 59.15 10.50 34.81
N MET A 4 58.74 11.54 35.53
CA MET A 4 57.41 11.85 36.05
C MET A 4 56.37 12.06 34.92
N ARG A 5 55.11 11.62 35.11
CA ARG A 5 53.87 12.38 34.79
C ARG A 5 52.69 11.85 35.62
N THR A 6 52.24 12.66 36.57
CA THR A 6 50.89 12.65 37.15
C THR A 6 49.91 13.23 36.14
N PHE A 7 48.70 12.65 36.04
CA PHE A 7 47.47 13.39 35.79
C PHE A 7 46.30 12.60 36.40
N GLU A 8 45.67 13.19 37.41
CA GLU A 8 44.36 12.84 37.91
C GLU A 8 43.30 13.12 36.83
N GLY A 9 42.28 12.28 36.75
CA GLY A 9 41.18 12.46 35.81
C GLY A 9 40.12 11.37 35.97
N ILE A 10 39.26 11.55 36.96
CA ILE A 10 37.95 10.88 37.02
C ILE A 10 37.20 11.31 35.76
N GLY A 11 36.84 10.34 34.92
CA GLY A 11 36.12 10.58 33.66
C GLY A 11 35.31 9.35 33.28
N THR A 12 34.12 9.27 33.86
CA THR A 12 32.99 8.47 33.42
C THR A 12 32.84 8.45 31.89
N CYS A 13 32.69 7.27 31.31
CA CYS A 13 31.89 7.10 30.09
C CYS A 13 31.04 5.85 30.25
N LEU A 14 30.05 5.96 31.16
CA LEU A 14 28.97 5.02 31.34
C LEU A 14 27.79 5.53 30.51
N ALA A 15 27.83 5.32 29.20
CA ALA A 15 26.70 5.54 28.29
C ALA A 15 26.96 4.82 26.96
N CYS A 16 27.00 3.49 26.97
CA CYS A 16 26.48 2.75 25.81
C CYS A 16 24.96 2.82 25.93
N THR A 17 24.37 3.93 25.53
CA THR A 17 22.93 4.00 25.28
C THR A 17 22.66 3.09 24.09
N ALA A 18 22.16 1.89 24.38
CA ALA A 18 21.43 1.12 23.41
C ALA A 18 20.27 2.00 22.97
N LEU A 19 20.32 2.48 21.73
CA LEU A 19 19.19 3.08 21.05
C LEU A 19 18.19 1.96 20.84
N SER A 20 17.37 1.67 21.86
CA SER A 20 16.16 0.90 21.65
C SER A 20 15.20 1.83 20.93
N LEU A 21 15.24 1.84 19.60
CA LEU A 21 14.05 2.18 18.83
C LEU A 21 13.00 1.16 19.26
N THR A 22 12.11 1.57 20.16
CA THR A 22 10.79 0.97 20.18
C THR A 22 10.12 1.45 18.91
N ALA A 23 10.36 0.75 17.81
CA ALA A 23 9.45 0.81 16.67
C ALA A 23 8.12 0.30 17.22
N THR A 24 7.17 1.20 17.45
CA THR A 24 5.77 0.84 17.50
C THR A 24 5.50 0.17 16.15
N ALA A 25 5.13 -1.11 16.17
CA ALA A 25 4.70 -1.76 14.94
C ALA A 25 3.45 -1.01 14.49
N ASP A 26 3.45 -0.47 13.27
CA ASP A 26 2.23 0.05 12.65
C ASP A 26 1.17 -1.05 12.74
N THR A 27 0.04 -0.74 13.36
CA THR A 27 -1.16 -1.55 13.20
C THR A 27 -1.52 -1.54 11.72
N THR A 28 -1.84 -2.71 11.16
CA THR A 28 -2.19 -2.83 9.74
C THR A 28 -3.69 -3.07 9.59
N VAL A 29 -4.33 -2.36 8.67
CA VAL A 29 -5.74 -2.53 8.32
C VAL A 29 -5.88 -3.05 6.89
N THR A 30 -6.93 -3.83 6.65
CA THR A 30 -7.28 -4.30 5.30
C THR A 30 -8.27 -3.34 4.68
N LEU A 31 -7.83 -2.58 3.68
CA LEU A 31 -8.67 -1.60 2.95
C LEU A 31 -9.57 -2.28 1.92
N MET A 32 -9.08 -3.38 1.34
CA MET A 32 -9.84 -4.19 0.40
C MET A 32 -9.51 -5.66 0.60
N ASP A 33 -10.53 -6.51 0.65
CA ASP A 33 -10.37 -7.96 0.58
C ASP A 33 -11.39 -8.57 -0.39
N GLN A 34 -10.99 -8.68 -1.65
CA GLN A 34 -11.73 -9.43 -2.66
C GLN A 34 -11.17 -10.85 -2.83
N ILE A 35 -10.19 -11.28 -2.04
CA ILE A 35 -9.68 -12.66 -2.06
C ILE A 35 -10.52 -13.54 -1.10
N GLY A 36 -10.85 -13.00 0.07
CA GLY A 36 -11.62 -13.70 1.10
C GLY A 36 -10.83 -14.81 1.79
N ALA A 37 -11.53 -15.88 2.18
CA ALA A 37 -10.91 -16.96 2.94
C ALA A 37 -9.82 -17.70 2.16
N GLN A 38 -8.80 -18.19 2.88
CA GLN A 38 -7.65 -18.90 2.32
C GLN A 38 -8.01 -20.23 1.63
N ASP A 39 -9.23 -20.72 1.80
CA ASP A 39 -9.74 -21.90 1.08
C ASP A 39 -10.13 -21.61 -0.38
N GLY A 40 -10.11 -20.33 -0.79
CA GLY A 40 -10.41 -19.89 -2.14
C GLY A 40 -11.88 -19.94 -2.51
N ALA A 41 -12.80 -20.08 -1.54
CA ALA A 41 -14.23 -20.17 -1.82
C ALA A 41 -14.79 -18.96 -2.60
N ASN A 42 -14.14 -17.80 -2.50
CA ASN A 42 -14.55 -16.57 -3.17
C ASN A 42 -13.88 -16.33 -4.53
N VAL A 43 -12.79 -17.04 -4.85
CA VAL A 43 -12.01 -16.86 -6.07
C VAL A 43 -12.44 -17.85 -7.14
N THR A 44 -12.72 -17.35 -8.35
CA THR A 44 -13.27 -18.17 -9.44
C THR A 44 -12.26 -18.38 -10.56
N ALA A 45 -11.95 -19.64 -10.86
CA ALA A 45 -11.13 -20.01 -12.02
C ALA A 45 -11.85 -19.83 -13.36
N SER A 46 -13.17 -19.60 -13.35
CA SER A 46 -13.97 -19.45 -14.57
C SER A 46 -13.84 -18.07 -15.22
N ASN A 47 -13.41 -17.07 -14.44
CA ASN A 47 -13.21 -15.70 -14.89
C ASN A 47 -11.76 -15.30 -14.60
N SER A 48 -11.01 -14.97 -15.64
CA SER A 48 -9.61 -14.54 -15.52
C SER A 48 -9.29 -13.48 -16.56
N TYR A 49 -8.51 -12.48 -16.16
CA TYR A 49 -8.27 -11.27 -16.96
C TYR A 49 -6.78 -11.08 -17.16
N THR A 50 -6.35 -11.01 -18.42
CA THR A 50 -4.94 -10.88 -18.79
C THR A 50 -4.26 -9.73 -18.04
N ASN A 51 -3.09 -10.02 -17.47
CA ASN A 51 -2.34 -9.09 -16.65
C ASN A 51 -0.85 -9.46 -16.71
N GLN A 52 -0.09 -8.78 -17.56
CA GLN A 52 1.37 -8.96 -17.66
C GLN A 52 2.04 -7.84 -18.45
N LEU A 53 3.29 -7.57 -18.08
CA LEU A 53 4.27 -6.87 -18.91
C LEU A 53 5.00 -7.93 -19.74
N PHE A 54 4.85 -7.83 -21.05
CA PHE A 54 5.43 -8.73 -22.04
C PHE A 54 6.90 -8.36 -22.32
N GLU A 55 7.62 -9.30 -22.93
CA GLU A 55 8.94 -9.01 -23.49
C GLU A 55 8.87 -7.95 -24.59
N ALA A 56 9.99 -7.25 -24.84
CA ALA A 56 10.04 -6.10 -25.75
C ALA A 56 9.46 -6.35 -27.16
N GLY A 57 9.51 -7.59 -27.66
CA GLY A 57 8.92 -7.97 -28.95
C GLY A 57 7.38 -7.99 -28.95
N PHE A 58 6.75 -8.05 -27.77
CA PHE A 58 5.32 -8.12 -27.57
C PHE A 58 4.79 -7.01 -26.65
N ALA A 59 5.57 -5.96 -26.36
CA ALA A 59 5.16 -4.84 -25.50
C ALA A 59 3.87 -4.12 -25.96
N VAL A 60 3.47 -4.27 -27.23
CA VAL A 60 2.16 -3.80 -27.72
C VAL A 60 0.98 -4.47 -27.00
N TYR A 61 1.21 -5.62 -26.38
CA TYR A 61 0.26 -6.40 -25.60
C TYR A 61 0.40 -6.19 -24.09
N ASP A 62 1.26 -5.28 -23.61
CA ASP A 62 1.32 -4.95 -22.19
C ASP A 62 -0.08 -4.59 -21.68
N VAL A 63 -0.49 -5.22 -20.58
CA VAL A 63 -1.85 -5.10 -20.05
C VAL A 63 -1.90 -5.23 -18.54
N ALA A 64 -2.69 -4.36 -17.92
CA ALA A 64 -3.02 -4.39 -16.49
C ALA A 64 -4.47 -4.85 -16.29
N ALA A 65 -4.70 -5.67 -15.27
CA ALA A 65 -6.03 -5.88 -14.69
C ALA A 65 -6.12 -5.03 -13.41
N ILE A 66 -7.10 -4.13 -13.37
CA ILE A 66 -7.19 -3.01 -12.44
C ILE A 66 -8.50 -3.11 -11.66
N ASP A 67 -8.45 -2.87 -10.36
CA ASP A 67 -9.63 -2.77 -9.49
C ASP A 67 -9.54 -1.49 -8.64
N ASP A 68 -10.68 -1.05 -8.10
CA ASP A 68 -10.78 0.13 -7.24
C ASP A 68 -10.90 -0.25 -5.76
N PHE A 69 -10.37 0.61 -4.89
CA PHE A 69 -10.54 0.49 -3.44
C PHE A 69 -10.69 1.87 -2.81
N ASP A 70 -11.27 1.89 -1.61
CA ASP A 70 -11.42 3.12 -0.83
C ASP A 70 -10.17 3.36 0.01
N ASN A 71 -9.54 4.51 -0.21
CA ASN A 71 -8.44 5.05 0.59
C ASN A 71 -8.81 6.46 1.09
N SER A 72 -10.10 6.71 1.36
CA SER A 72 -10.58 8.02 1.84
C SER A 72 -9.89 8.50 3.11
N ASP A 73 -9.37 7.57 3.90
CA ASP A 73 -8.73 7.86 5.18
C ASP A 73 -7.23 8.19 5.03
N GLY A 74 -6.63 7.91 3.87
CA GLY A 74 -5.23 8.30 3.58
C GLY A 74 -4.17 7.27 4.02
N ALA A 75 -4.54 5.99 4.11
CA ALA A 75 -3.64 4.94 4.55
C ALA A 75 -2.37 4.82 3.66
N THR A 76 -1.22 4.60 4.30
CA THR A 76 -0.01 4.17 3.59
C THR A 76 -0.10 2.67 3.31
N ILE A 77 -0.08 2.27 2.04
CA ILE A 77 -0.21 0.86 1.67
C ILE A 77 1.09 0.12 1.95
N LYS A 78 1.02 -1.00 2.66
CA LYS A 78 2.20 -1.82 3.01
C LYS A 78 2.26 -3.12 2.21
N GLN A 79 1.12 -3.62 1.74
CA GLN A 79 1.03 -4.89 1.03
C GLN A 79 -0.11 -4.91 0.01
N VAL A 80 0.20 -5.47 -1.17
CA VAL A 80 -0.75 -5.82 -2.22
C VAL A 80 -0.64 -7.31 -2.49
N GLU A 81 -1.77 -8.00 -2.43
CA GLU A 81 -1.88 -9.40 -2.79
C GLU A 81 -2.83 -9.56 -3.97
N VAL A 82 -2.54 -10.50 -4.86
CA VAL A 82 -3.44 -10.86 -5.95
C VAL A 82 -3.37 -12.34 -6.24
N VAL A 83 -4.51 -12.94 -6.62
CA VAL A 83 -4.51 -14.33 -7.09
C VAL A 83 -4.35 -14.36 -8.60
N ILE A 84 -3.27 -14.98 -9.07
CA ILE A 84 -2.96 -15.13 -10.49
C ILE A 84 -3.16 -16.55 -11.01
N THR A 85 -3.40 -16.64 -12.31
CA THR A 85 -3.41 -17.88 -13.09
C THR A 85 -2.72 -17.62 -14.43
N GLY A 86 -2.69 -18.62 -15.31
CA GLY A 86 -2.26 -18.40 -16.67
C GLY A 86 -2.67 -19.50 -17.64
N TRP A 87 -2.42 -19.23 -18.93
CA TRP A 87 -2.72 -20.13 -20.04
C TRP A 87 -1.65 -19.98 -21.14
N ASN A 88 -1.86 -20.64 -22.29
CA ASN A 88 -0.93 -20.60 -23.44
C ASN A 88 0.54 -20.90 -23.08
N GLY A 89 0.76 -21.91 -22.25
CA GLY A 89 2.10 -22.32 -21.83
C GLY A 89 2.54 -21.77 -20.47
N TYR A 90 1.65 -21.13 -19.71
CA TYR A 90 1.94 -20.74 -18.34
C TYR A 90 2.37 -21.94 -17.50
N SER A 91 3.57 -21.85 -16.93
CA SER A 91 4.23 -22.96 -16.24
C SER A 91 4.34 -22.74 -14.72
N GLY A 92 3.94 -21.56 -14.23
CA GLY A 92 3.92 -21.23 -12.81
C GLY A 92 4.66 -19.94 -12.49
N VAL A 93 4.70 -19.62 -11.20
CA VAL A 93 5.31 -18.38 -10.68
C VAL A 93 6.83 -18.31 -10.86
N ASP A 94 7.51 -19.47 -10.93
CA ASP A 94 8.97 -19.54 -11.07
C ASP A 94 9.48 -18.93 -12.39
N GLY A 95 8.61 -18.80 -13.41
CA GLY A 95 8.94 -18.15 -14.68
C GLY A 95 8.70 -16.63 -14.70
N ILE A 96 8.12 -16.06 -13.63
CA ILE A 96 7.87 -14.62 -13.50
C ILE A 96 9.15 -13.94 -12.97
N GLN A 97 9.53 -12.83 -13.61
CA GLN A 97 10.79 -12.12 -13.34
C GLN A 97 10.67 -10.98 -12.32
N GLY A 98 9.45 -10.65 -11.92
CA GLY A 98 9.13 -9.58 -10.99
C GLY A 98 7.66 -9.20 -11.08
N VAL A 99 7.26 -8.23 -10.27
CA VAL A 99 5.97 -7.55 -10.38
C VAL A 99 6.17 -6.04 -10.40
N GLN A 100 5.33 -5.34 -11.14
CA GLN A 100 5.17 -3.89 -11.06
C GLN A 100 3.87 -3.60 -10.28
N VAL A 101 4.00 -2.99 -9.10
CA VAL A 101 2.87 -2.53 -8.30
C VAL A 101 2.61 -1.06 -8.65
N ASN A 102 1.36 -0.71 -8.92
CA ASN A 102 0.96 0.62 -9.35
C ASN A 102 -0.31 1.08 -8.66
N PHE A 103 -0.40 2.39 -8.42
CA PHE A 103 -1.60 3.06 -7.91
C PHE A 103 -1.95 4.31 -8.74
N TYR A 104 -3.24 4.53 -8.97
CA TYR A 104 -3.75 5.58 -9.87
C TYR A 104 -4.95 6.30 -9.25
N ASP A 105 -5.08 7.59 -9.53
CA ASP A 105 -6.23 8.39 -9.10
C ASP A 105 -7.48 8.10 -9.95
N HIS A 106 -7.28 7.56 -11.16
CA HIS A 106 -8.37 7.21 -12.04
C HIS A 106 -8.01 6.03 -12.98
N TYR A 107 -8.99 5.18 -13.31
CA TYR A 107 -8.79 4.01 -14.19
C TYR A 107 -8.25 4.35 -15.59
N SER A 108 -8.48 5.57 -16.09
CA SER A 108 -7.99 5.98 -17.41
C SER A 108 -6.49 6.27 -17.41
N ASP A 109 -5.94 6.70 -16.28
CA ASP A 109 -4.55 7.11 -16.15
C ASP A 109 -3.61 5.96 -16.52
N VAL A 110 -4.02 4.72 -16.21
CA VAL A 110 -3.26 3.50 -16.47
C VAL A 110 -2.81 3.38 -17.93
N ALA A 111 -3.67 3.73 -18.89
CA ALA A 111 -3.31 3.65 -20.30
C ALA A 111 -2.53 4.88 -20.78
N GLU A 112 -2.74 6.05 -20.18
CA GLU A 112 -2.08 7.29 -20.57
C GLU A 112 -0.61 7.33 -20.13
N THR A 113 -0.28 6.65 -19.04
CA THR A 113 1.06 6.60 -18.44
C THR A 113 1.88 5.37 -18.83
N GLY A 114 1.35 4.50 -19.70
CA GLY A 114 2.04 3.27 -20.08
C GLY A 114 2.10 2.26 -18.93
N LEU A 115 0.98 2.05 -18.25
CA LEU A 115 0.77 1.17 -17.09
C LEU A 115 1.41 1.62 -15.78
N GLN A 116 2.08 2.77 -15.72
CA GLN A 116 2.71 3.28 -14.50
C GLN A 116 1.80 4.28 -13.76
N GLY A 117 1.51 4.01 -12.50
CA GLY A 117 0.76 4.93 -11.64
C GLY A 117 1.56 6.14 -11.17
N TYR A 118 0.89 7.07 -10.47
CA TYR A 118 1.58 8.16 -9.76
C TYR A 118 2.50 7.59 -8.67
N VAL A 119 2.13 6.44 -8.09
CA VAL A 119 3.04 5.52 -7.42
C VAL A 119 3.23 4.28 -8.28
N SER A 120 4.49 3.93 -8.55
CA SER A 120 4.89 2.73 -9.28
C SER A 120 6.16 2.15 -8.67
N GLN A 121 6.19 0.84 -8.44
CA GLN A 121 7.39 0.16 -7.96
C GLN A 121 7.58 -1.19 -8.66
N ASN A 122 8.78 -1.41 -9.21
CA ASN A 122 9.20 -2.71 -9.73
C ASN A 122 9.87 -3.52 -8.62
N LEU A 123 9.24 -4.62 -8.21
CA LEU A 123 9.78 -5.61 -7.29
C LEU A 123 10.31 -6.78 -8.12
N MET A 124 11.61 -6.77 -8.40
CA MET A 124 12.26 -7.76 -9.27
C MET A 124 12.59 -9.05 -8.52
N GLY A 125 12.47 -10.18 -9.21
CA GLY A 125 12.65 -11.53 -8.67
C GLY A 125 11.38 -12.37 -8.80
N VAL A 126 11.49 -13.67 -8.52
CA VAL A 126 10.30 -14.55 -8.48
C VAL A 126 9.35 -14.03 -7.39
N PRO A 127 8.05 -13.81 -7.69
CA PRO A 127 7.10 -13.29 -6.71
C PRO A 127 6.98 -14.22 -5.50
N THR A 128 6.87 -13.63 -4.31
CA THR A 128 6.53 -14.39 -3.10
C THR A 128 5.11 -14.95 -3.24
N THR A 129 4.92 -16.22 -2.93
CA THR A 129 3.60 -16.87 -2.90
C THR A 129 3.19 -17.25 -1.48
N ASP A 130 1.91 -17.13 -1.17
CA ASP A 130 1.35 -17.71 0.05
C ASP A 130 1.27 -19.24 -0.08
N THR A 131 1.99 -19.96 0.78
CA THR A 131 2.04 -21.43 0.78
C THR A 131 0.80 -22.09 1.39
N TYR A 132 -0.07 -21.32 2.05
CA TYR A 132 -1.31 -21.78 2.67
C TYR A 132 -2.54 -21.55 1.79
N TRP A 133 -2.39 -20.86 0.66
CA TRP A 133 -3.47 -20.69 -0.30
C TRP A 133 -3.99 -22.04 -0.79
N GLY A 134 -5.27 -22.32 -0.50
CA GLY A 134 -5.96 -23.54 -0.88
C GLY A 134 -6.84 -23.41 -2.13
N GLY A 135 -6.97 -22.20 -2.66
CA GLY A 135 -7.81 -21.88 -3.82
C GLY A 135 -7.17 -22.19 -5.17
N ALA A 136 -7.85 -21.79 -6.25
CA ALA A 136 -7.31 -21.85 -7.60
C ALA A 136 -6.17 -20.84 -7.79
N GLY A 137 -5.27 -21.12 -8.75
CA GLY A 137 -4.17 -20.22 -9.08
C GLY A 137 -3.11 -20.11 -7.98
N HIS A 138 -2.42 -18.98 -7.94
CA HIS A 138 -1.39 -18.67 -6.96
C HIS A 138 -1.68 -17.31 -6.33
N LEU A 139 -1.75 -17.26 -5.00
CA LEU A 139 -1.76 -16.01 -4.26
C LEU A 139 -0.33 -15.47 -4.19
N ILE A 140 -0.05 -14.38 -4.90
CA ILE A 140 1.24 -13.69 -4.87
C ILE A 140 1.16 -12.43 -4.02
N VAL A 141 2.28 -12.09 -3.37
CA VAL A 141 2.38 -11.02 -2.37
C VAL A 141 3.49 -10.05 -2.76
N ALA A 142 3.16 -8.77 -2.77
CA ALA A 142 4.11 -7.66 -2.85
C ALA A 142 4.02 -6.83 -1.56
N SER A 143 5.15 -6.54 -0.94
CA SER A 143 5.22 -5.74 0.30
C SER A 143 6.29 -4.65 0.17
N SER A 144 6.09 -3.54 0.87
CA SER A 144 7.04 -2.43 0.97
C SER A 144 7.25 -2.06 2.43
N GLU A 145 8.50 -2.09 2.91
CA GLU A 145 8.84 -1.64 4.28
C GLU A 145 8.58 -0.14 4.44
N ALA A 146 8.98 0.66 3.45
CA ALA A 146 8.69 2.09 3.41
C ALA A 146 7.18 2.35 3.29
N GLY A 147 6.47 1.47 2.59
CA GLY A 147 5.08 1.67 2.20
C GLY A 147 4.94 2.45 0.89
N TRP A 148 3.71 2.59 0.44
CA TRP A 148 3.28 3.38 -0.70
C TRP A 148 2.31 4.45 -0.20
N GLU A 149 2.76 5.70 -0.19
CA GLU A 149 1.94 6.86 0.16
C GLU A 149 1.01 7.18 -1.00
N LEU A 150 -0.29 7.14 -0.76
CA LEU A 150 -1.32 7.35 -1.76
C LEU A 150 -2.07 8.65 -1.49
N HIS A 151 -2.75 9.15 -2.51
CA HIS A 151 -3.74 10.20 -2.28
C HIS A 151 -5.02 9.62 -1.65
N ASP A 152 -5.77 10.50 -0.98
CA ASP A 152 -7.05 10.14 -0.38
C ASP A 152 -8.12 9.85 -1.44
N GLY A 153 -9.13 9.07 -1.04
CA GLY A 153 -10.34 8.80 -1.82
C GLY A 153 -10.29 7.47 -2.56
N THR A 154 -11.11 7.33 -3.60
CA THR A 154 -11.11 6.13 -4.44
C THR A 154 -9.81 6.03 -5.23
N GLN A 155 -9.06 4.96 -4.98
CA GLN A 155 -7.79 4.68 -5.63
C GLN A 155 -7.91 3.41 -6.47
N TYR A 156 -7.09 3.31 -7.51
CA TYR A 156 -7.05 2.14 -8.39
C TYR A 156 -5.72 1.42 -8.24
N VAL A 157 -5.73 0.09 -8.23
CA VAL A 157 -4.53 -0.73 -8.08
C VAL A 157 -4.31 -1.64 -9.27
N SER A 158 -3.04 -1.83 -9.65
CA SER A 158 -2.64 -2.98 -10.46
C SER A 158 -1.34 -3.59 -9.93
N MET A 159 -1.23 -4.92 -9.99
CA MET A 159 0.03 -5.62 -9.77
C MET A 159 0.34 -6.50 -10.97
N ILE A 160 1.29 -6.07 -11.80
CA ILE A 160 1.52 -6.61 -13.14
C ILE A 160 2.81 -7.44 -13.17
N PRO A 161 2.75 -8.76 -13.41
CA PRO A 161 3.93 -9.59 -13.56
C PRO A 161 4.79 -9.22 -14.78
N PHE A 162 6.11 -9.14 -14.60
CA PHE A 162 7.08 -9.20 -15.69
C PHE A 162 7.19 -10.66 -16.15
N ASN A 163 6.53 -10.98 -17.26
CA ASN A 163 6.41 -12.35 -17.72
C ASN A 163 6.62 -12.46 -19.24
N GLU A 164 7.65 -13.21 -19.63
CA GLU A 164 7.96 -13.42 -21.04
C GLU A 164 7.03 -14.48 -21.63
N TYR A 165 6.21 -14.08 -22.60
CA TYR A 165 5.20 -14.93 -23.21
C TYR A 165 5.82 -16.18 -23.86
N GLY A 166 6.91 -16.01 -24.58
CA GLY A 166 7.60 -17.12 -25.23
C GLY A 166 8.13 -18.19 -24.26
N ASN A 167 8.41 -17.83 -23.01
CA ASN A 167 9.05 -18.70 -22.02
C ASN A 167 8.09 -19.23 -20.95
N ASN A 168 7.12 -18.43 -20.52
CA ASN A 168 6.22 -18.76 -19.42
C ASN A 168 4.75 -18.46 -19.76
N GLY A 169 4.37 -18.44 -21.05
CA GLY A 169 2.99 -18.27 -21.49
C GLY A 169 2.35 -16.96 -21.01
N GLN A 170 1.04 -16.96 -20.77
CA GLN A 170 0.30 -15.75 -20.45
C GLN A 170 -0.24 -15.78 -19.03
N VAL A 171 -0.06 -14.68 -18.28
CA VAL A 171 -0.55 -14.50 -16.91
C VAL A 171 -1.82 -13.66 -16.88
N ALA A 172 -2.65 -13.94 -15.88
CA ALA A 172 -3.90 -13.25 -15.62
C ALA A 172 -4.23 -13.19 -14.13
N VAL A 173 -5.05 -12.21 -13.76
CA VAL A 173 -5.68 -12.13 -12.44
C VAL A 173 -6.98 -12.94 -12.46
N LEU A 174 -7.21 -13.74 -11.42
CA LEU A 174 -8.48 -14.45 -11.23
C LEU A 174 -9.57 -13.50 -10.75
N GLY A 175 -10.80 -13.78 -11.15
CA GLY A 175 -11.97 -13.05 -10.67
C GLY A 175 -12.40 -13.48 -9.27
N SER A 176 -13.22 -12.64 -8.64
CA SER A 176 -13.80 -12.86 -7.32
C SER A 176 -15.32 -12.68 -7.32
N ASN A 177 -15.98 -13.35 -6.36
CA ASN A 177 -17.38 -13.14 -6.02
C ASN A 177 -17.58 -12.05 -4.94
N LEU A 178 -16.51 -11.41 -4.47
CA LEU A 178 -16.52 -10.32 -3.50
C LEU A 178 -16.20 -9.00 -4.20
N GLY A 179 -16.92 -7.92 -3.87
CA GLY A 179 -16.69 -6.58 -4.40
C GLY A 179 -17.93 -5.93 -5.04
N ASN A 180 -17.70 -4.85 -5.79
CA ASN A 180 -18.75 -3.99 -6.37
C ASN A 180 -19.21 -4.44 -7.79
N GLY A 181 -18.52 -5.40 -8.40
CA GLY A 181 -18.79 -5.92 -9.75
C GLY A 181 -18.25 -5.04 -10.88
N VAL A 182 -17.31 -4.14 -10.58
CA VAL A 182 -16.69 -3.23 -11.53
C VAL A 182 -15.18 -3.36 -11.44
N ALA A 183 -14.55 -3.64 -12.58
CA ALA A 183 -13.09 -3.64 -12.72
C ALA A 183 -12.71 -3.14 -14.11
N TRP A 184 -11.43 -3.03 -14.41
CA TRP A 184 -10.94 -2.56 -15.71
C TRP A 184 -9.76 -3.39 -16.21
N GLN A 185 -9.55 -3.35 -17.53
CA GLN A 185 -8.25 -3.66 -18.11
C GLN A 185 -7.76 -2.47 -18.92
N ALA A 186 -6.45 -2.23 -18.90
CA ALA A 186 -5.80 -1.22 -19.70
C ALA A 186 -4.65 -1.84 -20.50
N ASN A 187 -4.55 -1.50 -21.78
CA ASN A 187 -3.48 -1.94 -22.67
C ASN A 187 -3.00 -0.76 -23.57
N PRO A 188 -2.03 0.04 -23.12
CA PRO A 188 -1.62 1.27 -23.81
C PRO A 188 -1.12 1.02 -25.25
N GLY A 189 -0.63 -0.18 -25.54
CA GLY A 189 -0.18 -0.58 -26.87
C GLY A 189 -1.30 -0.95 -27.85
N PHE A 190 -2.56 -1.02 -27.42
CA PHE A 190 -3.72 -1.43 -28.24
C PHE A 190 -3.66 -2.85 -28.81
N GLY A 191 -2.72 -3.70 -28.38
CA GLY A 191 -2.54 -5.06 -28.91
C GLY A 191 -3.79 -5.95 -28.85
N PHE A 192 -4.68 -5.73 -27.89
CA PHE A 192 -5.93 -6.49 -27.73
C PHE A 192 -7.13 -5.96 -28.54
N GLY A 193 -7.02 -4.79 -29.16
CA GLY A 193 -8.09 -4.24 -30.02
C GLY A 193 -9.34 -3.71 -29.30
N ASN A 194 -9.32 -3.58 -27.98
CA ASN A 194 -10.45 -3.08 -27.16
C ASN A 194 -10.34 -1.59 -26.79
N GLY A 195 -9.50 -0.82 -27.49
CA GLY A 195 -9.14 0.54 -27.11
C GLY A 195 -7.95 0.55 -26.15
N PRO A 196 -7.70 1.68 -25.45
CA PRO A 196 -6.60 1.81 -24.50
C PRO A 196 -6.95 1.21 -23.12
N TYR A 197 -8.24 1.15 -22.79
CA TYR A 197 -8.80 0.52 -21.61
C TYR A 197 -10.28 0.18 -21.82
N TRP A 198 -10.81 -0.77 -21.05
CA TRP A 198 -12.22 -1.13 -21.04
C TRP A 198 -12.66 -1.61 -19.65
N GLN A 199 -13.93 -1.37 -19.34
CA GLN A 199 -14.55 -1.84 -18.10
C GLN A 199 -14.92 -3.33 -18.20
N LEU A 200 -14.85 -4.02 -17.08
CA LEU A 200 -15.27 -5.38 -16.84
C LEU A 200 -16.46 -5.39 -15.88
N GLU A 201 -17.43 -6.28 -16.13
CA GLU A 201 -18.47 -6.62 -15.14
C GLU A 201 -17.94 -7.74 -14.24
N ALA A 202 -16.99 -7.42 -13.37
CA ALA A 202 -16.21 -8.39 -12.59
C ALA A 202 -15.65 -7.76 -11.32
N ASN A 203 -15.25 -8.60 -10.37
CA ASN A 203 -14.31 -8.24 -9.32
C ASN A 203 -13.02 -9.00 -9.56
N LEU A 204 -11.87 -8.40 -9.30
CA LEU A 204 -10.57 -9.04 -9.37
C LEU A 204 -10.17 -9.51 -7.96
N ALA A 205 -9.43 -10.62 -7.88
CA ALA A 205 -9.03 -11.20 -6.59
C ALA A 205 -7.83 -10.45 -6.00
N TYR A 206 -8.02 -9.19 -5.60
CA TYR A 206 -7.03 -8.36 -4.90
C TYR A 206 -7.30 -8.29 -3.40
N ARG A 207 -6.24 -8.13 -2.62
CA ARG A 207 -6.30 -7.68 -1.23
C ARG A 207 -5.25 -6.60 -0.99
N ILE A 208 -5.66 -5.54 -0.31
CA ILE A 208 -4.83 -4.37 -0.02
C ILE A 208 -4.79 -4.18 1.49
N THR A 209 -3.56 -4.16 2.02
CA THR A 209 -3.31 -3.93 3.43
C THR A 209 -2.42 -2.72 3.58
N GLY A 210 -2.89 -1.75 4.35
CA GLY A 210 -2.18 -0.53 4.67
C GLY A 210 -1.90 -0.44 6.17
N THR A 211 -1.32 0.68 6.56
CA THR A 211 -1.35 1.13 7.94
C THR A 211 -2.79 1.42 8.33
N ASP A 212 -3.16 1.03 9.54
CA ASP A 212 -4.25 1.65 10.27
C ASP A 212 -3.77 3.09 10.51
N GLU A 213 -4.21 4.00 9.64
CA GLU A 213 -3.89 5.42 9.59
C GLU A 213 -2.47 5.88 9.98
N PRO A 214 -1.66 6.42 9.04
CA PRO A 214 -0.61 7.35 9.45
C PRO A 214 -1.22 8.60 10.10
N ASP A 215 -2.51 8.89 9.87
CA ASP A 215 -3.16 10.15 10.22
C ASP A 215 -4.57 9.91 10.76
N ASP A 216 -4.71 9.75 12.07
CA ASP A 216 -6.00 10.03 12.71
C ASP A 216 -6.26 11.55 12.72
N ILE A 217 -6.47 12.10 11.52
CA ILE A 217 -6.95 13.45 11.29
C ILE A 217 -8.48 13.46 11.24
N ASP A 218 -9.13 12.31 11.04
CA ASP A 218 -10.59 12.25 11.04
C ASP A 218 -11.17 12.31 12.47
N CYS A 219 -10.38 11.88 13.46
CA CYS A 219 -10.63 12.08 14.87
C CYS A 219 -9.40 12.74 15.54
N PRO A 220 -9.29 14.08 15.53
CA PRO A 220 -8.29 14.79 16.32
C PRO A 220 -8.66 14.80 17.83
N ASP A 221 -8.86 13.61 18.39
CA ASP A 221 -9.04 13.34 19.83
C ASP A 221 -7.66 13.31 20.50
N THR A 222 -7.12 14.50 20.67
CA THR A 222 -5.79 14.74 21.26
C THR A 222 -5.68 14.32 22.73
N ASN A 223 -6.79 13.95 23.39
CA ASN A 223 -6.79 13.48 24.78
C ASN A 223 -7.12 11.98 24.95
N GLY A 224 -7.56 11.31 23.88
CA GLY A 224 -7.82 9.88 23.79
C GLY A 224 -9.09 9.41 24.52
N ASP A 225 -10.11 10.25 24.67
CA ASP A 225 -11.37 9.89 25.37
C ASP A 225 -12.50 9.38 24.44
N GLY A 226 -12.22 9.29 23.15
CA GLY A 226 -13.12 8.85 22.08
C GLY A 226 -14.05 9.93 21.55
N ARG A 227 -13.76 11.21 21.79
CA ARG A 227 -14.55 12.36 21.31
C ARG A 227 -13.64 13.51 20.90
N VAL A 228 -14.09 14.28 19.90
CA VAL A 228 -13.50 15.58 19.57
C VAL A 228 -14.38 16.66 20.16
N ASP A 229 -13.94 17.23 21.28
CA ASP A 229 -14.63 18.33 21.95
C ASP A 229 -13.70 19.44 22.47
N VAL A 230 -14.17 20.17 23.47
CA VAL A 230 -13.42 21.29 24.02
C VAL A 230 -12.13 20.82 24.71
N ASN A 231 -12.10 19.58 25.22
CA ASN A 231 -10.93 19.03 25.88
C ASN A 231 -9.78 18.84 24.90
N ASP A 232 -10.08 18.48 23.64
CA ASP A 232 -9.06 18.35 22.60
C ASP A 232 -8.50 19.70 22.18
N MET A 233 -9.38 20.68 22.03
CA MET A 233 -8.94 22.04 21.76
C MET A 233 -8.07 22.59 22.89
N LEU A 234 -8.34 22.23 24.15
CA LEU A 234 -7.49 22.60 25.27
C LEU A 234 -6.13 21.89 25.22
N ALA A 235 -6.06 20.61 24.85
CA ALA A 235 -4.81 19.87 24.71
C ALA A 235 -3.92 20.43 23.59
N VAL A 236 -4.50 20.84 22.45
CA VAL A 236 -3.78 21.58 21.39
C VAL A 236 -3.22 22.90 21.93
N LEU A 237 -4.03 23.68 22.64
CA LEU A 237 -3.59 24.98 23.18
C LEU A 237 -2.52 24.83 24.28
N GLU A 238 -2.54 23.75 25.05
CA GLU A 238 -1.53 23.44 26.06
C GLU A 238 -0.18 23.07 25.44
N SER A 239 -0.18 22.53 24.22
CA SER A 239 1.01 22.04 23.50
C SER A 239 1.58 23.05 22.51
N TRP A 240 1.10 24.30 22.50
CA TRP A 240 1.41 25.30 21.48
C TRP A 240 2.92 25.57 21.29
N GLY A 241 3.37 25.55 20.03
CA GLY A 241 4.76 25.78 19.64
C GLY A 241 5.45 24.52 19.12
N ASP A 242 6.79 24.57 19.07
CA ASP A 242 7.59 23.46 18.54
C ASP A 242 7.41 22.21 19.42
N CYS A 243 7.20 21.06 18.77
CA CYS A 243 7.13 19.79 19.47
C CYS A 243 8.48 19.42 20.09
N PRO A 244 8.47 18.77 21.27
CA PRO A 244 9.70 18.32 21.89
C PRO A 244 10.34 17.22 21.04
N ALA A 245 11.68 17.20 21.00
CA ALA A 245 12.42 16.13 20.32
C ALA A 245 12.24 14.74 20.98
N GLU A 246 11.76 14.70 22.22
CA GLU A 246 11.51 13.49 23.02
C GLU A 246 10.23 13.72 23.85
N GLY A 247 9.25 12.81 23.78
CA GLY A 247 7.95 12.93 24.45
C GLY A 247 6.77 12.90 23.46
N SER A 248 5.54 12.94 23.97
CA SER A 248 4.35 13.10 23.11
C SER A 248 4.10 14.57 22.80
N CYS A 249 3.54 14.84 21.62
CA CYS A 249 3.11 16.16 21.17
C CYS A 249 1.69 16.01 20.63
N ASP A 250 0.77 15.59 21.50
CA ASP A 250 -0.58 15.16 21.07
C ASP A 250 -1.39 16.32 20.45
N GLY A 251 -0.97 17.56 20.66
CA GLY A 251 -1.53 18.74 20.01
C GLY A 251 -1.05 19.02 18.57
N ASP A 252 -0.05 18.30 18.06
CA ASP A 252 0.46 18.39 16.69
C ASP A 252 -0.32 17.44 15.79
N VAL A 253 -1.52 17.89 15.44
CA VAL A 253 -2.56 17.09 14.78
C VAL A 253 -2.17 16.80 13.33
N ASN A 254 -1.49 17.74 12.65
CA ASN A 254 -0.99 17.53 11.30
C ASN A 254 0.44 16.94 11.27
N ARG A 255 1.05 16.69 12.43
CA ARG A 255 2.39 16.11 12.61
C ARG A 255 3.48 16.87 11.87
N ASP A 256 3.34 18.18 11.73
CA ASP A 256 4.33 19.04 11.06
C ASP A 256 5.51 19.44 11.97
N GLY A 257 5.47 18.99 13.24
CA GLY A 257 6.46 19.25 14.27
C GLY A 257 6.22 20.55 15.02
N VAL A 258 5.14 21.28 14.73
CA VAL A 258 4.82 22.56 15.36
C VAL A 258 3.31 22.69 15.61
N VAL A 259 2.91 22.70 16.88
CA VAL A 259 1.53 22.99 17.26
C VAL A 259 1.18 24.46 17.02
N ASN A 260 0.27 24.70 16.09
CA ASN A 260 -0.12 26.03 15.65
C ASN A 260 -1.61 26.13 15.27
N VAL A 261 -1.97 27.19 14.53
CA VAL A 261 -3.36 27.44 14.12
C VAL A 261 -3.89 26.35 13.20
N ASN A 262 -3.03 25.71 12.40
CA ASN A 262 -3.43 24.63 11.50
C ASN A 262 -4.00 23.44 12.27
N ASP A 263 -3.36 23.02 13.36
CA ASP A 263 -3.85 21.95 14.25
C ASP A 263 -5.20 22.30 14.88
N THR A 264 -5.33 23.55 15.32
CA THR A 264 -6.59 24.05 15.89
C THR A 264 -7.74 23.99 14.87
N LEU A 265 -7.46 24.34 13.61
CA LEU A 265 -8.47 24.29 12.55
C LEU A 265 -8.90 22.86 12.23
N MET A 266 -8.03 21.88 12.44
CA MET A 266 -8.36 20.47 12.25
C MET A 266 -9.29 19.95 13.35
N VAL A 267 -9.00 20.25 14.62
CA VAL A 267 -9.91 19.95 15.75
C VAL A 267 -11.29 20.56 15.53
N ILE A 268 -11.35 21.85 15.17
CA ILE A 268 -12.62 22.55 14.91
C ILE A 268 -13.36 21.96 13.71
N GLY A 269 -12.62 21.52 12.68
CA GLY A 269 -13.16 20.92 11.46
C GLY A 269 -13.81 19.54 11.64
N ARG A 270 -13.60 18.89 12.79
CA ARG A 270 -14.01 17.51 13.09
C ARG A 270 -14.73 17.34 14.43
N TRP A 271 -15.38 18.40 14.91
CA TRP A 271 -16.10 18.41 16.19
C TRP A 271 -17.20 17.33 16.27
N GLY A 272 -17.17 16.46 17.28
CA GLY A 272 -18.17 15.40 17.42
C GLY A 272 -17.64 14.09 17.98
N ASN A 273 -18.35 12.99 17.72
CA ASN A 273 -17.85 11.67 18.07
C ASN A 273 -16.87 11.20 17.00
N CYS A 274 -15.84 10.50 17.45
CA CYS A 274 -14.98 9.69 16.59
C CYS A 274 -15.68 8.35 16.34
N GLN A 275 -16.05 8.06 15.09
CA GLN A 275 -16.59 6.76 14.68
C GLN A 275 -16.18 6.41 13.28
#